data_AF-A0A6G2KIU9-F1
#
_entry.id   AF-A0A6G2KIU9-F1
#
_cell.length_a   1.000
_cell.length_b   1.000
_cell.length_c   1.000
_cell.angle_alpha   90.00
_cell.angle_beta   90.00
_cell.angle_gamma   90.00
#
_symmetry.space_group_name_H-M   'P 1'
#
loop_
_entity.id
_entity.type
_entity.pdbx_description
1 polymer ?
#
loop_
_entity_poly.entity_id
_entity_poly.type
_entity_poly.pdbx_seq_one_letter_code
_entity_poly.pdbx_strand_id
1 'polypeptide(L)'
;MSSMFANARSFNGDISDWNVSSVTDMSSLFWFARSFNQNIGSWDVSSVQDMSRMFDDAASYNQPLNSWDVSAVQDMSGMFSRALLFNQDLDSWDVSSVQDMSGMFSLSRFFNGNISTWDVSSVQDMAFMFSVDNTFNQPLDNWDVSSVQDMSYMFTHAHAFNQPLDNWDVSSVQDMAFMFSVARSFNQPLNSWNTSSVTTTEAMFFVAISFNQDLDSWDVSSVQDMTNMFTDAVSFNGNISTWDVSSVESFNQMFADAVSFNQPLDNWMPSSAKDMALMFWTAHAFNQPLNSWDVSSVQDMTYMLRFNYDLDQNLGNWYIVLGDTSVDSGDTLITTITAQNSFLDWQNPKYSVAPDGDGDLFFMDGNILRSISGEYTKPYYNITIVATDGFVMHSFRDVTITVIQPQ
;
A
#
# COMPACT_ATOMS: atom_id res chain seq x y z
N MET A 1 36.27 -0.08 -17.93
CA MET A 1 35.83 0.84 -18.99
C MET A 1 34.66 1.73 -18.53
N SER A 2 34.46 1.94 -17.21
CA SER A 2 33.37 2.76 -16.70
C SER A 2 33.27 4.14 -17.38
N SER A 3 32.04 4.51 -17.73
CA SER A 3 31.64 5.85 -18.22
C SER A 3 32.38 6.37 -19.46
N MET A 4 33.07 5.51 -20.23
CA MET A 4 33.94 5.97 -21.33
C MET A 4 33.21 6.77 -22.42
N PHE A 5 31.97 6.39 -22.75
CA PHE A 5 31.11 7.09 -23.72
C PHE A 5 29.89 7.74 -23.05
N ALA A 6 29.93 7.92 -21.74
CA ALA A 6 28.88 8.61 -21.01
C ALA A 6 28.66 10.02 -21.60
N ASN A 7 27.41 10.40 -21.81
CA ASN A 7 26.98 11.66 -22.43
C ASN A 7 27.44 11.89 -23.88
N ALA A 8 28.03 10.90 -24.53
CA ALA A 8 28.38 10.97 -25.95
C ALA A 8 27.13 10.78 -26.82
N ARG A 9 26.18 11.73 -26.74
CA ARG A 9 24.82 11.65 -27.30
C ARG A 9 24.76 11.20 -28.76
N SER A 10 25.72 11.64 -29.57
CA SER A 10 25.81 11.35 -31.01
C SER A 10 26.80 10.22 -31.35
N PHE A 11 27.44 9.61 -30.36
CA PHE A 11 28.40 8.54 -30.59
C PHE A 11 27.69 7.31 -31.13
N ASN A 12 28.20 6.80 -32.25
CA ASN A 12 27.78 5.56 -32.89
C ASN A 12 28.94 5.00 -33.73
N GLY A 13 30.17 5.20 -33.27
CA GLY A 13 31.38 4.75 -33.96
C GLY A 13 31.58 3.25 -33.76
N ASP A 14 32.04 2.55 -34.80
CA ASP A 14 32.31 1.12 -34.73
C ASP A 14 33.42 0.80 -33.72
N ILE A 15 33.10 -0.09 -32.79
CA ILE A 15 33.96 -0.59 -31.71
C ILE A 15 33.84 -2.11 -31.58
N SER A 16 33.29 -2.78 -32.60
CA SER A 16 33.04 -4.22 -32.58
C SER A 16 34.33 -5.05 -32.41
N ASP A 17 35.45 -4.55 -32.93
CA ASP A 17 36.78 -5.20 -32.87
C ASP A 17 37.56 -4.96 -31.56
N TRP A 18 36.99 -4.25 -30.58
CA TRP A 18 37.69 -3.98 -29.32
C TRP A 18 37.88 -5.26 -28.49
N ASN A 19 39.10 -5.49 -28.01
CA ASN A 19 39.35 -6.54 -27.03
C ASN A 19 39.02 -6.03 -25.62
N VAL A 20 37.94 -6.54 -25.04
CA VAL A 20 37.45 -6.19 -23.70
C VAL A 20 37.53 -7.34 -22.69
N SER A 21 38.21 -8.44 -23.03
CA SER A 21 38.28 -9.67 -22.20
C SER A 21 38.83 -9.48 -20.78
N SER A 22 39.65 -8.45 -20.54
CA SER A 22 40.16 -8.13 -19.20
C SER A 22 39.35 -7.08 -18.44
N VAL A 23 38.25 -6.57 -19.01
CA VAL A 23 37.45 -5.51 -18.41
C VAL A 23 36.54 -6.13 -17.34
N THR A 24 36.62 -5.59 -16.12
CA THR A 24 35.78 -6.03 -14.99
C THR A 24 34.64 -5.07 -14.66
N ASP A 25 34.66 -3.86 -15.21
CA ASP A 25 33.72 -2.78 -14.90
C ASP A 25 33.35 -2.06 -16.20
N MET A 26 32.08 -2.16 -16.58
CA MET A 26 31.45 -1.48 -17.71
C MET A 26 30.33 -0.53 -17.27
N SER A 27 30.31 -0.15 -15.98
CA SER A 27 29.31 0.74 -15.42
C SER A 27 29.20 2.03 -16.24
N SER A 28 27.97 2.41 -16.58
CA SER A 28 27.65 3.64 -17.33
C SER A 28 28.38 3.81 -18.67
N LEU A 29 28.92 2.74 -19.27
CA LEU A 29 29.78 2.82 -20.47
C LEU A 29 29.15 3.65 -21.60
N PHE A 30 27.87 3.44 -21.88
CA PHE A 30 27.07 4.16 -22.89
C PHE A 30 25.95 5.00 -22.27
N TRP A 31 26.08 5.38 -21.00
CA TRP A 31 25.08 6.20 -20.32
C TRP A 31 24.79 7.48 -21.12
N PHE A 32 23.53 7.70 -21.47
CA PHE A 32 23.09 8.86 -22.26
C PHE A 32 23.70 8.95 -23.69
N ALA A 33 24.29 7.87 -24.21
CA ALA A 33 24.77 7.77 -25.59
C ALA A 33 23.60 7.46 -26.56
N ARG A 34 22.66 8.41 -26.65
CA ARG A 34 21.34 8.21 -27.29
C ARG A 34 21.35 7.69 -28.73
N SER A 35 22.39 7.96 -29.51
CA SER A 35 22.53 7.47 -30.89
C SER A 35 23.30 6.15 -31.03
N PHE A 36 23.85 5.60 -29.95
CA PHE A 36 24.64 4.38 -30.01
C PHE A 36 23.76 3.16 -30.34
N ASN A 37 24.15 2.42 -31.38
CA ASN A 37 23.47 1.20 -31.83
C ASN A 37 24.42 0.27 -32.59
N GLN A 38 25.71 0.26 -32.23
CA GLN A 38 26.68 -0.64 -32.86
C GLN A 38 26.56 -2.05 -32.30
N ASN A 39 26.80 -3.04 -33.16
CA ASN A 39 26.80 -4.44 -32.74
C ASN A 39 28.08 -4.74 -31.95
N ILE A 40 27.91 -5.12 -30.69
CA ILE A 40 28.98 -5.50 -29.75
C ILE A 40 28.75 -6.90 -29.18
N GLY A 41 27.89 -7.71 -29.81
CA GLY A 41 27.60 -9.08 -29.36
C GLY A 41 28.83 -10.02 -29.40
N SER A 42 29.87 -9.65 -30.14
CA SER A 42 31.15 -10.38 -30.22
C SER A 42 32.13 -10.07 -29.10
N TRP A 43 31.82 -9.12 -28.20
CA TRP A 43 32.67 -8.80 -27.07
C TRP A 43 32.72 -9.95 -26.06
N ASP A 44 33.93 -10.27 -25.60
CA ASP A 44 34.14 -11.17 -24.47
C ASP A 44 33.96 -10.40 -23.15
N VAL A 45 32.78 -10.52 -22.56
CA VAL A 45 32.39 -9.85 -21.30
C VAL A 45 32.44 -10.76 -20.08
N SER A 46 33.03 -11.97 -20.21
CA SER A 46 33.05 -13.00 -19.16
C SER A 46 33.74 -12.59 -17.85
N SER A 47 34.58 -11.53 -17.88
CA SER A 47 35.25 -10.99 -16.70
C SER A 47 34.52 -9.81 -16.05
N VAL A 48 33.44 -9.30 -16.66
CA VAL A 48 32.72 -8.11 -16.20
C VAL A 48 31.90 -8.46 -14.96
N GLN A 49 32.06 -7.65 -13.92
CA GLN A 49 31.35 -7.78 -12.64
C GLN A 49 30.31 -6.69 -12.44
N ASP A 50 30.49 -5.52 -13.07
CA ASP A 50 29.59 -4.38 -12.96
C ASP A 50 29.16 -3.90 -14.36
N MET A 51 27.86 -4.00 -14.63
CA MET A 51 27.19 -3.48 -15.84
C MET A 51 26.14 -2.41 -15.49
N SER A 52 26.18 -1.86 -14.29
CA SER A 52 25.22 -0.86 -13.82
C SER A 52 25.13 0.31 -14.81
N ARG A 53 23.91 0.65 -15.23
CA ARG A 53 23.61 1.77 -16.15
C ARG A 53 24.35 1.73 -17.49
N MET A 54 24.89 0.58 -17.91
CA MET A 54 25.73 0.47 -19.11
C MET A 54 25.05 1.06 -20.35
N PHE A 55 23.75 0.86 -20.52
CA PHE A 55 22.91 1.39 -21.60
C PHE A 55 21.80 2.32 -21.10
N ASP A 56 21.92 2.89 -19.90
CA ASP A 56 20.89 3.81 -19.39
C ASP A 56 20.77 5.03 -20.32
N ASP A 57 19.59 5.29 -20.85
CA ASP A 57 19.28 6.31 -21.86
C ASP A 57 20.12 6.19 -23.16
N ALA A 58 20.55 4.97 -23.50
CA ALA A 58 21.04 4.62 -24.84
C ALA A 58 19.84 4.36 -25.77
N ALA A 59 19.02 5.40 -25.97
CA ALA A 59 17.67 5.29 -26.52
C ALA A 59 17.54 4.55 -27.88
N SER A 60 18.58 4.55 -28.71
CA SER A 60 18.57 3.89 -30.03
C SER A 60 19.10 2.44 -30.02
N TYR A 61 19.64 1.97 -28.89
CA TYR A 61 20.32 0.69 -28.82
C TYR A 61 19.32 -0.47 -28.90
N ASN A 62 19.53 -1.38 -29.86
CA ASN A 62 18.71 -2.56 -30.06
C ASN A 62 19.48 -3.65 -30.84
N GLN A 63 20.70 -3.95 -30.40
CA GLN A 63 21.56 -4.98 -31.01
C GLN A 63 21.57 -6.25 -30.15
N PRO A 64 21.72 -7.45 -30.77
CA PRO A 64 21.68 -8.71 -30.05
C PRO A 64 22.83 -8.85 -29.06
N LEU A 65 22.51 -9.32 -27.85
CA LEU A 65 23.46 -9.54 -26.75
C LEU A 65 23.40 -10.96 -26.16
N ASN A 66 22.59 -11.86 -26.72
CA ASN A 66 22.35 -13.18 -26.15
C ASN A 66 23.62 -14.06 -26.04
N SER A 67 24.65 -13.78 -26.84
CA SER A 67 25.94 -14.48 -26.84
C SER A 67 26.90 -14.03 -25.73
N TRP A 68 26.55 -13.01 -24.97
CA TRP A 68 27.36 -12.55 -23.85
C TRP A 68 27.33 -13.55 -22.69
N ASP A 69 28.51 -13.87 -22.18
CA ASP A 69 28.67 -14.58 -20.92
C ASP A 69 28.64 -13.56 -19.78
N VAL A 70 27.51 -13.46 -19.09
CA VAL A 70 27.28 -12.53 -17.98
C VAL A 70 27.35 -13.20 -16.61
N SER A 71 27.85 -14.44 -16.52
CA SER A 71 27.80 -15.24 -15.28
C SER A 71 28.62 -14.66 -14.12
N ALA A 72 29.53 -13.73 -14.41
CA ALA A 72 30.37 -13.03 -13.42
C ALA A 72 29.77 -11.69 -12.95
N VAL A 73 28.70 -11.21 -13.57
CA VAL A 73 28.08 -9.91 -13.27
C VAL A 73 27.35 -9.99 -11.93
N GLN A 74 27.61 -9.02 -11.07
CA GLN A 74 26.98 -8.87 -9.76
C GLN A 74 25.99 -7.69 -9.73
N ASP A 75 26.20 -6.66 -10.55
CA ASP A 75 25.37 -5.45 -10.59
C ASP A 75 24.88 -5.19 -12.03
N MET A 76 23.56 -5.24 -12.23
CA MET A 76 22.87 -4.87 -13.47
C MET A 76 21.89 -3.70 -13.26
N SER A 77 22.04 -2.96 -12.15
CA SER A 77 21.15 -1.86 -11.79
C SER A 77 21.06 -0.83 -12.92
N GLY A 78 19.85 -0.57 -13.39
CA GLY A 78 19.58 0.38 -14.46
C GLY A 78 20.24 0.05 -15.81
N MET A 79 20.75 -1.17 -16.03
CA MET A 79 21.56 -1.50 -17.22
C MET A 79 20.90 -1.07 -18.53
N PHE A 80 19.59 -1.28 -18.67
CA PHE A 80 18.80 -0.87 -19.82
C PHE A 80 17.77 0.21 -19.50
N SER A 81 17.88 0.93 -18.37
CA SER A 81 16.90 1.95 -18.02
C SER A 81 16.77 2.99 -19.14
N ARG A 82 15.55 3.36 -19.55
CA ARG A 82 15.32 4.31 -20.66
C ARG A 82 15.98 3.90 -22.00
N ALA A 83 16.37 2.64 -22.19
CA ALA A 83 16.82 2.12 -23.48
C ALA A 83 15.58 1.89 -24.37
N LEU A 84 15.00 3.00 -24.86
CA LEU A 84 13.62 3.04 -25.36
C LEU A 84 13.30 1.98 -26.42
N LEU A 85 14.24 1.64 -27.30
CA LEU A 85 14.03 0.69 -28.41
C LEU A 85 14.52 -0.73 -28.14
N PHE A 86 15.11 -1.00 -26.97
CA PHE A 86 15.72 -2.30 -26.69
C PHE A 86 14.64 -3.37 -26.47
N ASN A 87 14.69 -4.43 -27.28
CA ASN A 87 13.80 -5.59 -27.16
C ASN A 87 14.44 -6.84 -27.80
N GLN A 88 15.69 -7.13 -27.42
CA GLN A 88 16.42 -8.30 -27.90
C GLN A 88 16.29 -9.46 -26.93
N ASP A 89 16.51 -10.68 -27.43
CA ASP A 89 16.51 -11.90 -26.63
C ASP A 89 17.67 -11.90 -25.62
N LEU A 90 17.36 -12.27 -24.37
CA LEU A 90 18.28 -12.38 -23.24
C LEU A 90 18.11 -13.71 -22.48
N ASP A 91 17.40 -14.67 -23.08
CA ASP A 91 16.98 -15.93 -22.46
C ASP A 91 18.15 -16.88 -22.12
N SER A 92 19.29 -16.71 -22.78
CA SER A 92 20.52 -17.48 -22.57
C SER A 92 21.47 -16.91 -21.52
N TRP A 93 21.15 -15.76 -20.92
CA TRP A 93 21.98 -15.17 -19.88
C TRP A 93 21.92 -15.96 -18.58
N ASP A 94 23.09 -16.29 -18.04
CA ASP A 94 23.23 -16.79 -16.67
C ASP A 94 23.36 -15.59 -15.72
N VAL A 95 22.27 -15.27 -15.03
CA VAL A 95 22.19 -14.15 -14.08
C VAL A 95 22.26 -14.60 -12.62
N SER A 96 22.64 -15.86 -12.36
CA SER A 96 22.64 -16.45 -11.01
C SER A 96 23.58 -15.77 -10.00
N SER A 97 24.54 -14.97 -10.47
CA SER A 97 25.47 -14.19 -9.64
C SER A 97 25.01 -12.75 -9.37
N VAL A 98 23.95 -12.29 -10.04
CA VAL A 98 23.48 -10.90 -9.95
C VAL A 98 22.79 -10.68 -8.60
N GLN A 99 23.17 -9.59 -7.92
CA GLN A 99 22.63 -9.19 -6.61
C GLN A 99 21.72 -7.96 -6.72
N ASP A 100 21.95 -7.09 -7.71
CA ASP A 100 21.16 -5.86 -7.91
C ASP A 100 20.63 -5.80 -9.36
N MET A 101 19.31 -5.80 -9.50
CA MET A 101 18.58 -5.61 -10.78
C MET A 101 17.69 -4.35 -10.73
N SER A 102 17.90 -3.47 -9.76
CA SER A 102 17.08 -2.28 -9.54
C SER A 102 17.02 -1.43 -10.81
N GLY A 103 15.81 -1.15 -11.28
CA GLY A 103 15.56 -0.32 -12.46
C GLY A 103 16.11 -0.84 -13.78
N MET A 104 16.53 -2.12 -13.88
CA MET A 104 17.20 -2.68 -15.06
C MET A 104 16.45 -2.37 -16.37
N PHE A 105 15.12 -2.47 -16.38
CA PHE A 105 14.26 -2.15 -17.51
C PHE A 105 13.29 -0.98 -17.25
N SER A 106 13.57 -0.15 -16.23
CA SER A 106 12.73 1.02 -15.94
C SER A 106 12.67 1.96 -17.15
N LEU A 107 11.46 2.37 -17.55
CA LEU A 107 11.17 3.22 -18.71
C LEU A 107 11.57 2.62 -20.07
N SER A 108 11.83 1.31 -20.16
CA SER A 108 12.17 0.60 -21.40
C SER A 108 10.93 0.21 -22.19
N ARG A 109 10.27 1.22 -22.78
CA ARG A 109 8.91 1.17 -23.35
C ARG A 109 8.54 0.02 -24.30
N PHE A 110 9.51 -0.65 -24.91
CA PHE A 110 9.28 -1.72 -25.88
C PHE A 110 9.81 -3.08 -25.42
N PHE A 111 10.43 -3.16 -24.23
CA PHE A 111 10.98 -4.41 -23.74
C PHE A 111 9.85 -5.36 -23.36
N ASN A 112 9.84 -6.54 -23.98
CA ASN A 112 8.93 -7.64 -23.65
C ASN A 112 9.63 -8.98 -23.94
N GLY A 113 10.95 -9.02 -23.80
CA GLY A 113 11.78 -10.21 -24.01
C GLY A 113 11.51 -11.26 -22.95
N ASN A 114 11.50 -12.54 -23.35
CA ASN A 114 11.27 -13.63 -22.42
C ASN A 114 12.48 -13.82 -21.49
N ILE A 115 12.25 -13.65 -20.19
CA ILE A 115 13.24 -13.79 -19.11
C ILE A 115 12.79 -14.80 -18.04
N SER A 116 11.80 -15.64 -18.37
CA SER A 116 11.26 -16.67 -17.47
C SER A 116 12.29 -17.74 -17.06
N THR A 117 13.39 -17.86 -17.80
CA THR A 117 14.46 -18.84 -17.57
C THR A 117 15.56 -18.35 -16.64
N TRP A 118 15.54 -17.06 -16.26
CA TRP A 118 16.56 -16.48 -15.40
C TRP A 118 16.51 -17.07 -13.99
N ASP A 119 17.70 -17.45 -13.49
CA ASP A 119 17.90 -17.76 -12.07
C ASP A 119 18.18 -16.48 -11.30
N VAL A 120 17.16 -15.96 -10.62
CA VAL A 120 17.22 -14.71 -9.84
C VAL A 120 17.40 -14.96 -8.33
N SER A 121 17.75 -16.18 -7.92
CA SER A 121 17.80 -16.59 -6.51
C SER A 121 18.82 -15.81 -5.66
N SER A 122 19.80 -15.16 -6.27
CA SER A 122 20.80 -14.31 -5.60
C SER A 122 20.44 -12.81 -5.54
N VAL A 123 19.38 -12.39 -6.23
CA VAL A 123 19.00 -10.98 -6.33
C VAL A 123 18.41 -10.50 -5.00
N GLN A 124 18.90 -9.36 -4.51
CA GLN A 124 18.47 -8.72 -3.28
C GLN A 124 17.62 -7.47 -3.54
N ASP A 125 17.83 -6.78 -4.67
CA ASP A 125 17.11 -5.55 -5.03
C ASP A 125 16.50 -5.67 -6.44
N MET A 126 15.17 -5.57 -6.52
CA MET A 126 14.38 -5.53 -7.76
C MET A 126 13.57 -4.23 -7.88
N ALA A 127 13.89 -3.21 -7.08
CA ALA A 127 13.16 -1.96 -7.06
C ALA A 127 13.12 -1.34 -8.46
N PHE A 128 11.97 -0.82 -8.88
CA PHE A 128 11.76 -0.20 -10.20
C PHE A 128 12.03 -1.09 -11.44
N MET A 129 12.31 -2.39 -11.32
CA MET A 129 12.83 -3.21 -12.43
C MET A 129 12.03 -3.09 -13.74
N PHE A 130 10.69 -3.09 -13.66
CA PHE A 130 9.76 -2.94 -14.79
C PHE A 130 8.89 -1.66 -14.70
N SER A 131 9.38 -0.66 -13.98
CA SER A 131 8.67 0.61 -13.77
C SER A 131 8.44 1.37 -15.08
N VAL A 132 7.21 1.85 -15.32
CA VAL A 132 6.77 2.62 -16.49
C VAL A 132 6.94 1.86 -17.81
N ASP A 133 6.74 0.54 -17.78
CA ASP A 133 6.67 -0.31 -18.96
C ASP A 133 5.20 -0.47 -19.44
N ASN A 134 4.91 -0.05 -20.66
CA ASN A 134 3.54 -0.17 -21.19
C ASN A 134 3.24 -1.55 -21.81
N THR A 135 4.24 -2.42 -21.95
CA THR A 135 4.18 -3.61 -22.81
C THR A 135 4.60 -4.90 -22.13
N PHE A 136 5.47 -4.84 -21.13
CA PHE A 136 6.00 -6.04 -20.47
C PHE A 136 4.88 -6.87 -19.82
N ASN A 137 4.79 -8.14 -20.22
CA ASN A 137 3.79 -9.09 -19.71
C ASN A 137 4.26 -10.54 -19.85
N GLN A 138 5.57 -10.79 -19.65
CA GLN A 138 6.16 -12.12 -19.73
C GLN A 138 6.00 -12.89 -18.41
N PRO A 139 5.87 -14.23 -18.45
CA PRO A 139 5.71 -15.04 -17.24
C PRO A 139 6.95 -14.95 -16.35
N LEU A 140 6.72 -14.74 -15.05
CA LEU A 140 7.75 -14.65 -14.00
C LEU A 140 7.50 -15.62 -12.84
N ASP A 141 6.51 -16.50 -12.97
CA ASP A 141 6.00 -17.38 -11.92
C ASP A 141 7.03 -18.40 -11.42
N ASN A 142 8.06 -18.68 -12.22
CA ASN A 142 9.14 -19.62 -11.89
C ASN A 142 10.36 -18.96 -11.24
N TRP A 143 10.36 -17.65 -11.04
CA TRP A 143 11.45 -16.95 -10.38
C TRP A 143 11.50 -17.27 -8.89
N ASP A 144 12.68 -17.62 -8.41
CA ASP A 144 12.98 -17.71 -6.99
C ASP A 144 13.36 -16.32 -6.46
N VAL A 145 12.41 -15.65 -5.82
CA VAL A 145 12.58 -14.31 -5.24
C VAL A 145 12.83 -14.33 -3.72
N SER A 146 13.17 -15.50 -3.16
CA SER A 146 13.28 -15.69 -1.70
C SER A 146 14.40 -14.85 -1.03
N SER A 147 15.37 -14.36 -1.81
CA SER A 147 16.45 -13.48 -1.35
C SER A 147 16.16 -11.99 -1.49
N VAL A 148 15.08 -11.61 -2.19
CA VAL A 148 14.77 -10.21 -2.50
C VAL A 148 14.30 -9.48 -1.24
N GLN A 149 14.85 -8.30 -0.98
CA GLN A 149 14.54 -7.45 0.15
C GLN A 149 13.73 -6.21 -0.26
N ASP A 150 13.93 -5.69 -1.48
CA ASP A 150 13.24 -4.50 -2.01
C ASP A 150 12.57 -4.81 -3.36
N MET A 151 11.24 -4.65 -3.39
CA MET A 151 10.40 -4.74 -4.60
C MET A 151 9.65 -3.42 -4.88
N SER A 152 10.06 -2.33 -4.23
CA SER A 152 9.40 -1.04 -4.36
C SER A 152 9.35 -0.59 -5.82
N TYR A 153 8.20 -0.09 -6.25
CA TYR A 153 7.96 0.37 -7.62
C TYR A 153 8.18 -0.67 -8.75
N MET A 154 8.40 -1.96 -8.46
CA MET A 154 8.82 -2.96 -9.46
C MET A 154 7.93 -2.98 -10.71
N PHE A 155 6.61 -2.91 -10.54
CA PHE A 155 5.60 -2.87 -11.61
C PHE A 155 4.81 -1.55 -11.62
N THR A 156 5.34 -0.45 -11.08
CA THR A 156 4.62 0.82 -11.14
C THR A 156 4.40 1.24 -12.59
N HIS A 157 3.19 1.68 -12.94
CA HIS A 157 2.78 2.02 -14.30
C HIS A 157 2.95 0.88 -15.33
N ALA A 158 3.07 -0.38 -14.89
CA ALA A 158 3.12 -1.55 -15.76
C ALA A 158 1.72 -1.88 -16.31
N HIS A 159 1.21 -1.04 -17.21
CA HIS A 159 -0.21 -1.05 -17.60
C HIS A 159 -0.70 -2.39 -18.19
N ALA A 160 0.17 -3.14 -18.87
CA ALA A 160 -0.18 -4.41 -19.53
C ALA A 160 0.07 -5.66 -18.66
N PHE A 161 0.82 -5.52 -17.56
CA PHE A 161 1.26 -6.65 -16.77
C PHE A 161 0.09 -7.31 -16.01
N ASN A 162 -0.07 -8.62 -16.19
CA ASN A 162 -1.11 -9.42 -15.53
C ASN A 162 -0.72 -10.91 -15.49
N GLN A 163 0.53 -11.21 -15.15
CA GLN A 163 1.05 -12.59 -15.03
C GLN A 163 0.97 -13.09 -13.58
N PRO A 164 0.76 -14.41 -13.38
CA PRO A 164 0.66 -14.97 -12.04
C PRO A 164 1.97 -14.82 -11.26
N LEU A 165 1.84 -14.44 -9.97
CA LEU A 165 2.95 -14.27 -9.03
C LEU A 165 2.74 -15.02 -7.69
N ASP A 166 1.66 -15.79 -7.57
CA ASP A 166 1.24 -16.47 -6.33
C ASP A 166 2.23 -17.56 -5.86
N ASN A 167 3.22 -17.94 -6.67
CA ASN A 167 4.27 -18.89 -6.28
C ASN A 167 5.52 -18.22 -5.69
N TRP A 168 5.59 -16.89 -5.69
CA TRP A 168 6.74 -16.16 -5.17
C TRP A 168 6.85 -16.29 -3.65
N ASP A 169 8.03 -16.66 -3.17
CA ASP A 169 8.38 -16.56 -1.76
C ASP A 169 8.85 -15.14 -1.44
N VAL A 170 7.93 -14.30 -0.97
CA VAL A 170 8.21 -12.90 -0.59
C VAL A 170 8.56 -12.73 0.89
N SER A 171 8.88 -13.82 1.60
CA SER A 171 9.09 -13.78 3.07
C SER A 171 10.28 -12.94 3.53
N SER A 172 11.22 -12.63 2.64
CA SER A 172 12.37 -11.74 2.91
C SER A 172 12.14 -10.28 2.52
N VAL A 173 11.05 -9.96 1.82
CA VAL A 173 10.78 -8.61 1.30
C VAL A 173 10.37 -7.70 2.44
N GLN A 174 11.02 -6.54 2.53
CA GLN A 174 10.80 -5.52 3.55
C GLN A 174 10.03 -4.30 3.01
N ASP A 175 10.22 -3.97 1.72
CA ASP A 175 9.62 -2.83 1.04
C ASP A 175 8.83 -3.26 -0.21
N MET A 176 7.51 -3.00 -0.20
CA MET A 176 6.60 -3.20 -1.34
C MET A 176 5.92 -1.89 -1.76
N ALA A 177 6.45 -0.73 -1.36
CA ALA A 177 5.86 0.56 -1.65
C ALA A 177 5.72 0.74 -3.17
N PHE A 178 4.54 1.17 -3.62
CA PHE A 178 4.21 1.42 -5.02
C PHE A 178 4.38 0.24 -5.98
N MET A 179 4.57 -1.01 -5.50
CA MET A 179 4.94 -2.16 -6.33
C MET A 179 4.01 -2.34 -7.55
N PHE A 180 2.69 -2.23 -7.38
CA PHE A 180 1.67 -2.31 -8.44
C PHE A 180 0.94 -0.98 -8.69
N SER A 181 1.51 0.14 -8.24
CA SER A 181 0.92 1.46 -8.41
C SER A 181 0.70 1.74 -9.89
N VAL A 182 -0.53 2.00 -10.31
CA VAL A 182 -0.94 2.28 -11.70
C VAL A 182 -0.78 1.06 -12.65
N ALA A 183 -0.59 -0.15 -12.12
CA ALA A 183 -0.63 -1.41 -12.86
C ALA A 183 -2.07 -1.80 -13.23
N ARG A 184 -2.66 -1.03 -14.16
CA ARG A 184 -4.10 -0.99 -14.42
C ARG A 184 -4.75 -2.33 -14.81
N SER A 185 -4.00 -3.25 -15.41
CA SER A 185 -4.53 -4.57 -15.83
C SER A 185 -4.30 -5.69 -14.81
N PHE A 186 -3.49 -5.44 -13.77
CA PHE A 186 -3.08 -6.48 -12.84
C PHE A 186 -4.26 -6.91 -11.95
N ASN A 187 -4.55 -8.22 -11.95
CA ASN A 187 -5.61 -8.83 -11.15
C ASN A 187 -5.31 -10.33 -10.91
N GLN A 188 -4.10 -10.65 -10.48
CA GLN A 188 -3.66 -12.01 -10.19
C GLN A 188 -3.65 -12.26 -8.68
N PRO A 189 -3.95 -13.49 -8.23
CA PRO A 189 -3.94 -13.83 -6.81
C PRO A 189 -2.55 -13.62 -6.21
N LEU A 190 -2.53 -13.09 -4.99
CA LEU A 190 -1.34 -12.86 -4.18
C LEU A 190 -1.52 -13.39 -2.74
N ASN A 191 -2.61 -14.12 -2.47
CA ASN A 191 -3.00 -14.43 -1.10
C ASN A 191 -1.99 -15.37 -0.43
N SER A 192 -1.29 -16.21 -1.20
CA SER A 192 -0.28 -17.14 -0.69
C SER A 192 0.98 -16.46 -0.11
N TRP A 193 1.16 -15.17 -0.36
CA TRP A 193 2.36 -14.43 0.01
C TRP A 193 2.51 -14.33 1.54
N ASN A 194 3.69 -14.67 2.04
CA ASN A 194 4.06 -14.41 3.42
C ASN A 194 4.61 -12.98 3.55
N THR A 195 3.78 -12.05 4.01
CA THR A 195 4.14 -10.63 4.16
C THR A 195 4.67 -10.25 5.55
N SER A 196 4.99 -11.22 6.42
CA SER A 196 5.36 -10.95 7.83
C SER A 196 6.57 -10.03 8.03
N SER A 197 7.43 -9.92 7.00
CA SER A 197 8.63 -9.07 7.00
C SER A 197 8.41 -7.69 6.40
N VAL A 198 7.25 -7.44 5.77
CA VAL A 198 6.93 -6.18 5.08
C VAL A 198 6.69 -5.09 6.12
N THR A 199 7.33 -3.94 5.92
CA THR A 199 7.23 -2.78 6.83
C THR A 199 6.42 -1.63 6.27
N THR A 200 6.30 -1.55 4.93
CA THR A 200 5.52 -0.54 4.22
C THR A 200 4.81 -1.14 3.01
N THR A 201 3.54 -0.75 2.84
CA THR A 201 2.71 -1.04 1.67
C THR A 201 2.19 0.25 1.05
N GLU A 202 2.89 1.37 1.26
CA GLU A 202 2.52 2.70 0.75
C GLU A 202 2.19 2.63 -0.74
N ALA A 203 0.98 3.05 -1.10
CA ALA A 203 0.51 3.16 -2.49
C ALA A 203 0.67 1.88 -3.34
N MET A 204 0.77 0.69 -2.73
CA MET A 204 1.07 -0.55 -3.43
C MET A 204 0.11 -0.84 -4.59
N PHE A 205 -1.18 -0.55 -4.43
CA PHE A 205 -2.23 -0.71 -5.45
C PHE A 205 -2.90 0.62 -5.85
N PHE A 206 -2.22 1.74 -5.66
CA PHE A 206 -2.71 3.07 -6.07
C PHE A 206 -3.10 3.06 -7.56
N VAL A 207 -4.35 3.35 -7.92
CA VAL A 207 -4.89 3.35 -9.30
C VAL A 207 -4.73 1.97 -10.01
N ALA A 208 -4.63 0.87 -9.27
CA ALA A 208 -4.69 -0.49 -9.81
C ALA A 208 -6.14 -0.87 -10.13
N ILE A 209 -6.70 -0.22 -11.16
CA ILE A 209 -8.15 -0.19 -11.42
C ILE A 209 -8.84 -1.56 -11.56
N SER A 210 -8.12 -2.61 -11.97
CA SER A 210 -8.68 -3.96 -12.17
C SER A 210 -8.46 -4.89 -10.97
N PHE A 211 -7.63 -4.50 -10.01
CA PHE A 211 -7.22 -5.36 -8.91
C PHE A 211 -8.39 -5.61 -7.95
N ASN A 212 -8.73 -6.87 -7.74
CA ASN A 212 -9.84 -7.30 -6.87
C ASN A 212 -9.60 -8.74 -6.38
N GLN A 213 -8.47 -8.97 -5.71
CA GLN A 213 -8.12 -10.27 -5.14
C GLN A 213 -8.14 -10.21 -3.62
N ASP A 214 -8.50 -11.34 -3.00
CA ASP A 214 -8.44 -11.50 -1.55
C ASP A 214 -6.98 -11.48 -1.06
N LEU A 215 -6.77 -10.85 0.10
CA LEU A 215 -5.46 -10.67 0.75
C LEU A 215 -5.54 -11.04 2.24
N ASP A 216 -6.51 -11.86 2.63
CA ASP A 216 -6.82 -12.19 4.02
C ASP A 216 -5.79 -13.14 4.68
N SER A 217 -4.83 -13.70 3.96
CA SER A 217 -3.69 -14.40 4.57
C SER A 217 -2.42 -13.54 4.73
N TRP A 218 -2.45 -12.27 4.33
CA TRP A 218 -1.33 -11.37 4.58
C TRP A 218 -1.19 -11.07 6.07
N ASP A 219 0.04 -11.21 6.58
CA ASP A 219 0.45 -10.69 7.88
C ASP A 219 0.93 -9.26 7.71
N VAL A 220 0.11 -8.31 8.16
CA VAL A 220 0.42 -6.87 8.12
C VAL A 220 0.71 -6.29 9.51
N SER A 221 0.92 -7.15 10.52
CA SER A 221 1.09 -6.74 11.93
C SER A 221 2.32 -5.86 12.18
N SER A 222 3.29 -5.89 11.27
CA SER A 222 4.51 -5.06 11.29
C SER A 222 4.42 -3.78 10.46
N VAL A 223 3.36 -3.60 9.65
CA VAL A 223 3.21 -2.46 8.74
C VAL A 223 2.82 -1.21 9.55
N GLN A 224 3.52 -0.10 9.31
CA GLN A 224 3.25 1.19 9.97
C GLN A 224 2.59 2.21 9.05
N ASP A 225 2.78 2.09 7.73
CA ASP A 225 2.27 3.03 6.75
C ASP A 225 1.48 2.30 5.64
N MET A 226 0.18 2.59 5.56
CA MET A 226 -0.75 2.12 4.52
C MET A 226 -1.27 3.29 3.66
N THR A 227 -0.57 4.43 3.67
CA THR A 227 -0.94 5.63 2.92
C THR A 227 -1.16 5.28 1.45
N ASN A 228 -2.31 5.68 0.92
CA ASN A 228 -2.73 5.48 -0.46
C ASN A 228 -2.79 4.02 -0.97
N MET A 229 -2.75 2.99 -0.10
CA MET A 229 -2.56 1.60 -0.52
C MET A 229 -3.53 1.14 -1.63
N PHE A 230 -4.80 1.53 -1.56
CA PHE A 230 -5.85 1.21 -2.53
C PHE A 230 -6.56 2.45 -3.10
N THR A 231 -5.96 3.64 -3.02
CA THR A 231 -6.58 4.84 -3.60
C THR A 231 -6.82 4.64 -5.09
N ASP A 232 -7.99 5.03 -5.59
CA ASP A 232 -8.40 4.85 -7.00
C ASP A 232 -8.35 3.39 -7.51
N ALA A 233 -8.23 2.39 -6.62
CA ALA A 233 -8.38 0.98 -6.96
C ALA A 233 -9.88 0.65 -7.11
N VAL A 234 -10.50 1.20 -8.15
CA VAL A 234 -11.96 1.29 -8.30
C VAL A 234 -12.71 -0.05 -8.21
N SER A 235 -12.08 -1.17 -8.61
CA SER A 235 -12.68 -2.50 -8.56
C SER A 235 -12.39 -3.25 -7.26
N PHE A 236 -11.51 -2.72 -6.39
CA PHE A 236 -11.04 -3.43 -5.22
C PHE A 236 -12.17 -3.63 -4.20
N ASN A 237 -12.43 -4.90 -3.92
CA ASN A 237 -13.33 -5.38 -2.89
C ASN A 237 -12.85 -6.75 -2.39
N GLY A 238 -11.53 -7.00 -2.42
CA GLY A 238 -10.93 -8.24 -1.94
C GLY A 238 -10.89 -8.30 -0.41
N ASN A 239 -11.09 -9.49 0.16
CA ASN A 239 -11.16 -9.69 1.61
C ASN A 239 -9.83 -9.30 2.29
N ILE A 240 -9.93 -8.44 3.31
CA ILE A 240 -8.84 -7.98 4.18
C ILE A 240 -9.24 -8.00 5.68
N SER A 241 -10.33 -8.70 6.00
CA SER A 241 -10.98 -8.65 7.32
C SER A 241 -10.16 -9.24 8.48
N THR A 242 -9.11 -10.00 8.16
CA THR A 242 -8.23 -10.70 9.09
C THR A 242 -6.99 -9.90 9.49
N TRP A 243 -6.73 -8.77 8.83
CA TRP A 243 -5.53 -7.97 9.05
C TRP A 243 -5.43 -7.44 10.48
N ASP A 244 -4.29 -7.69 11.13
CA ASP A 244 -3.93 -7.01 12.37
C ASP A 244 -3.30 -5.66 12.02
N VAL A 245 -4.12 -4.61 12.12
CA VAL A 245 -3.71 -3.23 11.81
C VAL A 245 -3.30 -2.43 13.05
N SER A 246 -3.06 -3.10 14.18
CA SER A 246 -2.80 -2.42 15.46
C SER A 246 -1.51 -1.60 15.50
N SER A 247 -0.54 -1.89 14.62
CA SER A 247 0.72 -1.15 14.47
C SER A 247 0.66 -0.01 13.46
N VAL A 248 -0.41 0.09 12.66
CA VAL A 248 -0.49 1.06 11.55
C VAL A 248 -0.68 2.47 12.11
N GLU A 249 0.21 3.39 11.74
CA GLU A 249 0.19 4.79 12.14
C GLU A 249 -0.54 5.68 11.11
N SER A 250 -0.47 5.35 9.82
CA SER A 250 -1.12 6.12 8.74
C SER A 250 -2.00 5.24 7.86
N PHE A 251 -3.27 5.62 7.77
CA PHE A 251 -4.28 5.14 6.81
C PHE A 251 -4.66 6.23 5.80
N ASN A 252 -3.85 7.28 5.68
CA ASN A 252 -4.14 8.44 4.83
C ASN A 252 -4.56 7.99 3.42
N GLN A 253 -5.78 8.36 3.00
CA GLN A 253 -6.33 8.02 1.68
C GLN A 253 -6.39 6.53 1.31
N MET A 254 -6.21 5.60 2.26
CA MET A 254 -6.02 4.16 1.97
C MET A 254 -7.07 3.59 1.00
N PHE A 255 -8.34 3.96 1.12
CA PHE A 255 -9.45 3.56 0.24
C PHE A 255 -10.13 4.74 -0.47
N ALA A 256 -9.45 5.90 -0.57
CA ALA A 256 -10.01 7.04 -1.29
C ALA A 256 -10.32 6.66 -2.75
N ASP A 257 -11.52 6.96 -3.25
CA ASP A 257 -12.00 6.56 -4.58
C ASP A 257 -12.00 5.04 -4.87
N ALA A 258 -11.85 4.17 -3.86
CA ALA A 258 -12.07 2.73 -3.98
C ALA A 258 -13.58 2.42 -4.03
N VAL A 259 -14.23 2.82 -5.13
CA VAL A 259 -15.70 2.93 -5.23
C VAL A 259 -16.46 1.63 -4.96
N SER A 260 -15.85 0.47 -5.19
CA SER A 260 -16.47 -0.85 -4.99
C SER A 260 -16.20 -1.45 -3.60
N PHE A 261 -15.33 -0.84 -2.81
CA PHE A 261 -14.86 -1.42 -1.55
C PHE A 261 -15.96 -1.44 -0.48
N ASN A 262 -16.27 -2.62 0.04
CA ASN A 262 -17.29 -2.83 1.07
C ASN A 262 -17.02 -4.09 1.92
N GLN A 263 -15.76 -4.39 2.21
CA GLN A 263 -15.37 -5.55 3.02
C GLN A 263 -15.44 -5.25 4.53
N PRO A 264 -15.85 -6.23 5.36
CA PRO A 264 -16.00 -6.02 6.79
C PRO A 264 -14.64 -5.70 7.45
N LEU A 265 -14.64 -4.66 8.28
CA LEU A 265 -13.47 -4.18 9.03
C LEU A 265 -13.71 -4.14 10.55
N ASP A 266 -14.77 -4.80 11.02
CA ASP A 266 -15.18 -4.79 12.43
C ASP A 266 -14.15 -5.43 13.38
N ASN A 267 -13.31 -6.33 12.84
CA ASN A 267 -12.20 -6.95 13.57
C ASN A 267 -10.92 -6.10 13.61
N TRP A 268 -10.85 -5.00 12.84
CA TRP A 268 -9.69 -4.13 12.86
C TRP A 268 -9.62 -3.33 14.16
N MET A 269 -8.41 -3.22 14.70
CA MET A 269 -8.12 -2.49 15.94
C MET A 269 -7.03 -1.42 15.67
N PRO A 270 -7.36 -0.28 15.06
CA PRO A 270 -6.37 0.72 14.62
C PRO A 270 -5.84 1.60 15.78
N SER A 271 -5.42 1.00 16.89
CA SER A 271 -5.07 1.71 18.14
C SER A 271 -3.85 2.63 18.04
N SER A 272 -2.95 2.39 17.08
CA SER A 272 -1.75 3.22 16.86
C SER A 272 -1.96 4.31 15.81
N ALA A 273 -3.14 4.37 15.18
CA ALA A 273 -3.42 5.28 14.07
C ALA A 273 -3.31 6.75 14.52
N LYS A 274 -2.52 7.53 13.78
CA LYS A 274 -2.36 8.99 13.94
C LYS A 274 -3.03 9.74 12.80
N ASP A 275 -3.00 9.20 11.59
CA ASP A 275 -3.59 9.81 10.40
C ASP A 275 -4.59 8.84 9.73
N MET A 276 -5.84 9.28 9.63
CA MET A 276 -6.92 8.62 8.90
C MET A 276 -7.59 9.59 7.90
N ALA A 277 -6.92 10.70 7.56
CA ALA A 277 -7.48 11.69 6.66
C ALA A 277 -7.83 11.05 5.31
N LEU A 278 -9.01 11.38 4.82
CA LEU A 278 -9.54 10.93 3.52
C LEU A 278 -9.61 9.39 3.34
N MET A 279 -9.45 8.57 4.39
CA MET A 279 -9.33 7.11 4.27
C MET A 279 -10.42 6.47 3.41
N PHE A 280 -11.67 6.92 3.52
CA PHE A 280 -12.83 6.45 2.73
C PHE A 280 -13.47 7.59 1.91
N TRP A 281 -12.69 8.62 1.56
CA TRP A 281 -13.16 9.70 0.68
C TRP A 281 -13.73 9.07 -0.59
N THR A 282 -14.97 9.42 -0.96
CA THR A 282 -15.66 8.92 -2.18
C THR A 282 -15.73 7.39 -2.36
N ALA A 283 -15.47 6.59 -1.32
CA ALA A 283 -15.62 5.12 -1.34
C ALA A 283 -17.10 4.70 -1.33
N HIS A 284 -17.81 4.95 -2.43
CA HIS A 284 -19.27 4.97 -2.49
C HIS A 284 -19.97 3.74 -1.92
N ALA A 285 -19.48 2.54 -2.19
CA ALA A 285 -20.11 1.30 -1.73
C ALA A 285 -19.85 0.97 -0.25
N PHE A 286 -18.94 1.68 0.42
CA PHE A 286 -18.49 1.32 1.76
C PHE A 286 -19.60 1.57 2.80
N ASN A 287 -20.13 0.50 3.37
CA ASN A 287 -21.22 0.56 4.34
C ASN A 287 -21.02 -0.51 5.44
N GLN A 288 -19.87 -0.48 6.10
CA GLN A 288 -19.49 -1.45 7.14
C GLN A 288 -19.39 -0.79 8.51
N PRO A 289 -19.73 -1.51 9.60
CA PRO A 289 -19.67 -0.97 10.95
C PRO A 289 -18.23 -0.66 11.36
N LEU A 290 -18.02 0.54 11.91
CA LEU A 290 -16.72 1.02 12.41
C LEU A 290 -16.73 1.29 13.93
N ASN A 291 -17.84 1.02 14.59
CA ASN A 291 -18.04 1.38 16.00
C ASN A 291 -17.10 0.62 16.95
N SER A 292 -16.51 -0.51 16.55
CA SER A 292 -15.53 -1.22 17.38
C SER A 292 -14.16 -0.55 17.42
N TRP A 293 -13.85 0.35 16.47
CA TRP A 293 -12.51 0.90 16.32
C TRP A 293 -12.09 1.80 17.48
N ASP A 294 -10.87 1.57 17.97
CA ASP A 294 -10.19 2.53 18.83
C ASP A 294 -9.46 3.58 17.97
N VAL A 295 -10.04 4.78 17.88
CA VAL A 295 -9.47 5.94 17.18
C VAL A 295 -8.99 7.04 18.14
N SER A 296 -8.71 6.69 19.41
CA SER A 296 -8.30 7.65 20.44
C SER A 296 -6.90 8.26 20.19
N SER A 297 -6.05 7.57 19.43
CA SER A 297 -4.72 8.05 19.03
C SER A 297 -4.74 8.97 17.80
N VAL A 298 -5.88 9.06 17.10
CA VAL A 298 -5.96 9.77 15.80
C VAL A 298 -5.84 11.27 16.00
N GLN A 299 -4.91 11.86 15.26
CA GLN A 299 -4.61 13.30 15.25
C GLN A 299 -5.24 13.99 14.04
N ASP A 300 -5.31 13.30 12.90
CA ASP A 300 -5.98 13.78 11.69
C ASP A 300 -7.02 12.77 11.20
N MET A 301 -8.29 13.20 11.16
CA MET A 301 -9.43 12.45 10.61
C MET A 301 -10.16 13.27 9.55
N THR A 302 -9.46 14.23 8.95
CA THR A 302 -10.03 15.20 8.03
C THR A 302 -10.67 14.50 6.83
N TYR A 303 -11.98 14.72 6.65
CA TYR A 303 -12.75 14.21 5.52
C TYR A 303 -12.76 12.67 5.35
N MET A 304 -12.40 11.91 6.40
CA MET A 304 -12.31 10.44 6.36
C MET A 304 -13.50 9.77 5.68
N LEU A 305 -14.75 10.18 6.00
CA LEU A 305 -15.99 9.60 5.48
C LEU A 305 -16.73 10.54 4.51
N ARG A 306 -16.06 11.59 4.00
CA ARG A 306 -16.73 12.59 3.17
C ARG A 306 -17.11 12.02 1.81
N PHE A 307 -18.33 12.33 1.36
CA PHE A 307 -18.93 11.83 0.11
C PHE A 307 -19.13 10.30 0.07
N ASN A 308 -19.19 9.67 1.24
CA ASN A 308 -19.64 8.30 1.38
C ASN A 308 -21.18 8.26 1.48
N TYR A 309 -21.87 8.18 0.34
CA TYR A 309 -23.32 8.38 0.28
C TYR A 309 -24.15 7.17 0.75
N ASP A 310 -23.58 5.96 0.70
CA ASP A 310 -24.28 4.73 1.09
C ASP A 310 -23.98 4.31 2.54
N LEU A 311 -23.08 5.02 3.24
CA LEU A 311 -22.78 4.76 4.65
C LEU A 311 -24.00 5.08 5.52
N ASP A 312 -24.62 4.03 6.04
CA ASP A 312 -25.74 4.08 6.98
C ASP A 312 -25.44 3.15 8.17
N GLN A 313 -24.36 3.48 8.89
CA GLN A 313 -23.91 2.70 10.05
C GLN A 313 -23.91 3.55 11.31
N ASN A 314 -24.15 2.89 12.43
CA ASN A 314 -24.05 3.51 13.74
C ASN A 314 -22.58 3.72 14.12
N LEU A 315 -22.13 4.97 14.24
CA LEU A 315 -20.77 5.33 14.70
C LEU A 315 -20.74 5.70 16.18
N GLY A 316 -21.76 5.31 16.97
CA GLY A 316 -22.01 5.77 18.32
C GLY A 316 -20.80 5.78 19.27
N ASN A 317 -19.85 4.84 19.12
CA ASN A 317 -18.65 4.81 19.97
C ASN A 317 -17.64 5.93 19.68
N TRP A 318 -17.71 6.56 18.51
CA TRP A 318 -16.83 7.67 18.13
C TRP A 318 -17.34 9.01 18.63
N TYR A 319 -18.67 9.18 18.66
CA TYR A 319 -19.32 10.43 19.08
C TYR A 319 -19.80 10.38 20.52
N ILE A 320 -20.13 9.22 21.07
CA ILE A 320 -20.69 9.09 22.42
C ILE A 320 -19.64 8.38 23.29
N VAL A 321 -18.57 9.11 23.63
CA VAL A 321 -17.54 8.64 24.56
C VAL A 321 -17.92 9.12 25.96
N LEU A 322 -18.12 8.16 26.86
CA LEU A 322 -18.59 8.39 28.22
C LEU A 322 -17.41 8.26 29.19
N GLY A 323 -17.39 9.11 30.22
CA GLY A 323 -16.57 8.87 31.40
C GLY A 323 -17.14 7.74 32.27
N ASP A 324 -16.91 7.81 33.59
CA ASP A 324 -17.60 6.92 34.52
C ASP A 324 -19.12 7.11 34.41
N THR A 325 -19.86 6.01 34.39
CA THR A 325 -21.34 5.98 34.32
C THR A 325 -21.96 5.52 35.64
N SER A 326 -21.15 5.47 36.69
CA SER A 326 -21.58 5.24 38.06
C SER A 326 -22.04 6.55 38.70
N VAL A 327 -23.18 6.54 39.38
CA VAL A 327 -23.75 7.71 40.05
C VAL A 327 -24.16 7.40 41.49
N ASP A 328 -23.81 8.27 42.42
CA ASP A 328 -24.24 8.18 43.81
C ASP A 328 -25.72 8.57 43.96
N SER A 329 -26.41 7.94 44.91
CA SER A 329 -27.81 8.29 45.21
C SER A 329 -27.96 9.77 45.59
N GLY A 330 -28.80 10.50 44.85
CA GLY A 330 -29.04 11.93 45.06
C GLY A 330 -28.27 12.84 44.09
N ASP A 331 -27.28 12.33 43.37
CA ASP A 331 -26.55 13.10 42.37
C ASP A 331 -27.34 13.19 41.05
N THR A 332 -27.35 14.39 40.47
CA THR A 332 -28.02 14.65 39.18
C THR A 332 -27.04 14.70 38.00
N LEU A 333 -25.75 14.89 38.27
CA LEU A 333 -24.68 14.81 37.27
C LEU A 333 -24.26 13.34 37.15
N ILE A 334 -24.36 12.77 35.96
CA ILE A 334 -23.88 11.40 35.70
C ILE A 334 -22.46 11.47 35.17
N THR A 335 -22.30 12.04 33.98
CA THR A 335 -21.02 12.06 33.28
C THR A 335 -21.03 13.13 32.20
N THR A 336 -19.86 13.39 31.65
CA THR A 336 -19.71 14.23 30.46
C THR A 336 -19.45 13.34 29.26
N ILE A 337 -20.08 13.69 28.15
CA ILE A 337 -19.89 13.04 26.85
C ILE A 337 -18.89 13.85 26.05
N THR A 338 -17.94 13.16 25.44
CA THR A 338 -17.01 13.71 24.46
C THR A 338 -17.07 12.88 23.18
N ALA A 339 -16.41 13.34 22.13
CA ALA A 339 -16.06 12.47 21.02
C ALA A 339 -14.69 11.81 21.27
N GLN A 340 -14.35 10.82 20.44
CA GLN A 340 -13.15 10.00 20.60
C GLN A 340 -11.86 10.72 20.21
N ASN A 341 -11.95 11.79 19.42
CA ASN A 341 -10.83 12.68 19.13
C ASN A 341 -11.29 14.13 18.93
N SER A 342 -10.32 15.05 18.96
CA SER A 342 -10.57 16.49 18.89
C SER A 342 -11.21 16.96 17.58
N PHE A 343 -10.96 16.27 16.47
CA PHE A 343 -11.56 16.61 15.19
C PHE A 343 -13.07 16.31 15.19
N LEU A 344 -13.48 15.18 15.78
CA LEU A 344 -14.90 14.87 15.97
C LEU A 344 -15.57 15.87 16.91
N ASP A 345 -14.88 16.32 17.96
CA ASP A 345 -15.38 17.38 18.84
C ASP A 345 -15.58 18.72 18.10
N TRP A 346 -14.69 19.06 17.15
CA TRP A 346 -14.81 20.28 16.34
C TRP A 346 -16.04 20.29 15.42
N GLN A 347 -16.67 19.15 15.18
CA GLN A 347 -17.94 19.08 14.47
C GLN A 347 -19.12 19.57 15.32
N ASN A 348 -18.90 19.83 16.61
CA ASN A 348 -19.91 20.29 17.57
C ASN A 348 -21.15 19.36 17.59
N PRO A 349 -20.96 18.05 17.85
CA PRO A 349 -22.06 17.09 17.92
C PRO A 349 -23.05 17.49 19.01
N LYS A 350 -24.34 17.28 18.75
CA LYS A 350 -25.40 17.44 19.74
C LYS A 350 -25.85 16.09 20.25
N TYR A 351 -26.06 16.01 21.56
CA TYR A 351 -26.49 14.79 22.21
C TYR A 351 -27.91 14.92 22.74
N SER A 352 -28.67 13.84 22.68
CA SER A 352 -29.97 13.71 23.33
C SER A 352 -30.14 12.31 23.92
N VAL A 353 -31.07 12.17 24.86
CA VAL A 353 -31.50 10.87 25.36
C VAL A 353 -32.78 10.52 24.62
N ALA A 354 -32.86 9.32 24.03
CA ALA A 354 -34.08 8.86 23.40
C ALA A 354 -35.15 8.55 24.46
N PRO A 355 -36.44 8.78 24.16
CA PRO A 355 -37.53 8.62 25.13
C PRO A 355 -37.96 7.16 25.33
N ASP A 356 -37.05 6.21 25.14
CA ASP A 356 -37.28 4.77 25.27
C ASP A 356 -36.64 4.21 26.56
N GLY A 357 -37.16 3.08 27.02
CA GLY A 357 -36.66 2.42 28.24
C GLY A 357 -36.72 3.33 29.47
N ASP A 358 -35.55 3.60 30.07
CA ASP A 358 -35.41 4.52 31.20
C ASP A 358 -35.10 5.97 30.79
N GLY A 359 -35.07 6.27 29.49
CA GLY A 359 -34.62 7.54 28.93
C GLY A 359 -35.39 8.77 29.41
N ASP A 360 -36.68 8.62 29.72
CA ASP A 360 -37.53 9.69 30.28
C ASP A 360 -37.06 10.22 31.64
N LEU A 361 -36.11 9.56 32.30
CA LEU A 361 -35.53 9.96 33.58
C LEU A 361 -34.24 10.77 33.44
N PHE A 362 -33.71 10.89 32.22
CA PHE A 362 -32.42 11.50 31.93
C PHE A 362 -32.54 12.51 30.78
N PHE A 363 -31.60 13.44 30.74
CA PHE A 363 -31.53 14.43 29.66
C PHE A 363 -30.09 14.88 29.45
N MET A 364 -29.84 15.46 28.27
CA MET A 364 -28.58 16.09 27.93
C MET A 364 -28.66 17.60 28.17
N ASP A 365 -27.74 18.12 28.97
CA ASP A 365 -27.47 19.55 29.18
C ASP A 365 -26.18 19.90 28.43
N GLY A 366 -26.30 20.21 27.14
CA GLY A 366 -25.16 20.27 26.24
C GLY A 366 -24.54 18.89 26.06
N ASN A 367 -23.29 18.71 26.51
CA ASN A 367 -22.60 17.43 26.52
C ASN A 367 -22.61 16.74 27.88
N ILE A 368 -23.38 17.24 28.85
CA ILE A 368 -23.46 16.68 30.20
C ILE A 368 -24.72 15.81 30.30
N LEU A 369 -24.55 14.54 30.66
CA LEU A 369 -25.65 13.64 30.95
C LEU A 369 -26.12 13.86 32.39
N ARG A 370 -27.41 14.14 32.56
CA ARG A 370 -28.03 14.38 33.86
C ARG A 370 -29.26 13.53 34.08
N SER A 371 -29.54 13.20 35.34
CA SER A 371 -30.86 12.73 35.74
C SER A 371 -31.79 13.90 36.06
N ILE A 372 -33.10 13.70 35.88
CA ILE A 372 -34.11 14.74 36.10
C ILE A 372 -34.29 15.04 37.60
N SER A 373 -34.29 14.01 38.45
CA SER A 373 -34.64 14.14 39.87
C SER A 373 -33.52 13.77 40.84
N GLY A 374 -32.50 13.00 40.42
CA GLY A 374 -31.51 12.39 41.33
C GLY A 374 -32.09 11.27 42.20
N GLU A 375 -33.37 10.91 42.03
CA GLU A 375 -34.02 9.83 42.77
C GLU A 375 -33.92 8.52 42.00
N TYR A 376 -33.02 7.65 42.45
CA TYR A 376 -32.79 6.35 41.86
C TYR A 376 -33.47 5.24 42.68
N THR A 377 -34.45 4.59 42.07
CA THR A 377 -35.22 3.46 42.63
C THR A 377 -34.72 2.09 42.16
N LYS A 378 -33.86 2.07 41.14
CA LYS A 378 -33.24 0.87 40.57
C LYS A 378 -31.73 0.91 40.76
N PRO A 379 -31.06 -0.26 40.85
CA PRO A 379 -29.59 -0.32 40.88
C PRO A 379 -28.94 0.01 39.53
N TYR A 380 -29.70 -0.05 38.44
CA TYR A 380 -29.23 0.25 37.08
C TYR A 380 -30.36 0.81 36.21
N TYR A 381 -29.98 1.65 35.26
CA TYR A 381 -30.84 2.26 34.26
C TYR A 381 -30.23 2.12 32.86
N ASN A 382 -31.05 1.72 31.89
CA ASN A 382 -30.60 1.59 30.50
C ASN A 382 -31.23 2.69 29.66
N ILE A 383 -30.38 3.50 29.04
CA ILE A 383 -30.78 4.61 28.19
C ILE A 383 -30.10 4.50 26.83
N THR A 384 -30.72 5.10 25.82
CA THR A 384 -30.12 5.28 24.50
C THR A 384 -29.74 6.74 24.33
N ILE A 385 -28.45 7.00 24.10
CA ILE A 385 -27.96 8.34 23.77
C ILE A 385 -27.85 8.44 22.26
N VAL A 386 -28.31 9.55 21.69
CA VAL A 386 -28.26 9.83 20.26
C VAL A 386 -27.32 11.00 20.02
N ALA A 387 -26.46 10.89 19.01
CA ALA A 387 -25.59 11.97 18.56
C ALA A 387 -26.04 12.47 17.18
N THR A 388 -26.25 13.78 17.05
CA THR A 388 -26.70 14.45 15.83
C THR A 388 -25.77 15.60 15.43
N ASP A 389 -25.98 16.16 14.23
CA ASP A 389 -25.31 17.37 13.72
C ASP A 389 -23.79 17.24 13.40
N GLY A 390 -23.28 16.02 13.18
CA GLY A 390 -21.93 15.70 12.68
C GLY A 390 -21.93 14.94 11.34
N PHE A 391 -20.96 14.05 11.08
CA PHE A 391 -20.99 13.15 9.90
C PHE A 391 -22.15 12.16 9.87
N VAL A 392 -22.95 12.05 10.94
CA VAL A 392 -23.91 10.95 11.10
C VAL A 392 -25.33 11.46 11.26
N MET A 393 -26.25 10.88 10.46
CA MET A 393 -27.69 11.15 10.58
C MET A 393 -28.40 10.21 11.57
N HIS A 394 -27.76 9.10 11.98
CA HIS A 394 -28.37 8.03 12.79
C HIS A 394 -27.44 7.39 13.87
N SER A 395 -26.50 8.14 14.45
CA SER A 395 -25.60 7.61 15.51
C SER A 395 -26.29 7.51 16.88
N PHE A 396 -26.17 6.36 17.54
CA PHE A 396 -26.67 6.15 18.90
C PHE A 396 -25.81 5.17 19.70
N ARG A 397 -25.90 5.21 21.03
CA ARG A 397 -25.21 4.29 21.92
C ARG A 397 -26.11 3.94 23.10
N ASP A 398 -26.29 2.65 23.33
CA ASP A 398 -26.94 2.14 24.54
C ASP A 398 -25.98 2.24 25.72
N VAL A 399 -26.46 2.77 26.83
CA VAL A 399 -25.67 3.06 28.03
C VAL A 399 -26.37 2.51 29.25
N THR A 400 -25.61 1.79 30.07
CA THR A 400 -26.05 1.37 31.41
C THR A 400 -25.46 2.30 32.45
N ILE A 401 -26.33 3.00 33.18
CA ILE A 401 -25.98 3.81 34.34
C ILE A 401 -26.08 2.93 35.58
N THR A 402 -25.04 2.92 36.40
CA THR A 402 -24.99 2.12 37.64
C THR A 402 -25.18 3.03 38.85
N VAL A 403 -26.08 2.67 39.76
CA VAL A 403 -26.36 3.47 40.96
C VAL A 403 -25.59 2.89 42.14
N ILE A 404 -24.71 3.70 42.72
CA ILE A 404 -23.98 3.37 43.93
C ILE A 404 -24.92 3.63 45.12
N GLN A 405 -25.34 2.54 45.78
CA GLN A 405 -26.17 2.62 46.99
C GLN A 405 -25.29 3.05 48.17
N PRO A 406 -25.74 4.01 49.01
CA PRO A 406 -25.03 4.35 50.23
C PRO A 406 -24.95 3.13 51.15
N GLN A 407 -23.74 2.83 51.67
CA GLN A 407 -23.50 1.74 52.61
C GLN A 407 -24.12 2.00 53.99
#